data_AF-A0A958G1U2-F1
#
_entry.id   AF-A0A958G1U2-F1
#
_cell.length_a   1.000
_cell.length_b   1.000
_cell.length_c   1.000
_cell.angle_alpha   90.00
_cell.angle_beta   90.00
_cell.angle_gamma   90.00
#
_symmetry.space_group_name_H-M   'P 1'
#
loop_
_entity.id
_entity.type
_entity.pdbx_description
1 polymer ?
#
loop_
_entity_poly.entity_id
_entity_poly.type
_entity_poly.pdbx_seq_one_letter_code
_entity_poly.pdbx_strand_id
1 'polypeptide(L)' 'MHLKERITAPGPKKILALDGGGIRGILTLEILVRLEATLREKLGRQQDFVLADFFDFFAGTSTGAIIAAGLAMGMPVAQ' A
#
# COMPACT_ATOMS: atom_id res chain seq x y z
N MET A 1 3.10 -3.70 13.63
CA MET A 1 2.11 -4.76 13.89
C MET A 1 2.65 -6.08 13.34
N HIS A 2 2.68 -7.13 14.14
CA HIS A 2 3.19 -8.45 13.75
C HIS A 2 2.20 -9.17 12.81
N LEU A 3 2.67 -9.97 11.85
CA LEU A 3 1.82 -10.68 10.88
C LEU A 3 0.65 -11.44 11.52
N LYS A 4 0.90 -12.13 12.65
CA LYS A 4 -0.13 -12.88 13.38
C LYS A 4 -1.30 -11.98 13.79
N GLU A 5 -1.01 -10.78 14.30
CA GLU A 5 -2.00 -9.82 14.75
C GLU A 5 -2.90 -9.37 13.59
N ARG A 6 -2.31 -9.11 12.41
CA ARG A 6 -3.08 -8.71 11.21
C ARG A 6 -4.00 -9.81 10.72
N ILE A 7 -3.54 -11.07 10.72
CA ILE A 7 -4.37 -12.21 10.29
C ILE A 7 -5.55 -12.42 11.23
N THR A 8 -5.32 -12.35 12.55
CA THR A 8 -6.36 -12.66 13.55
C THR A 8 -7.26 -11.47 13.90
N ALA A 9 -6.93 -10.25 13.49
CA ALA A 9 -7.76 -9.08 13.80
C ALA A 9 -9.21 -9.26 13.29
N PRO A 10 -10.22 -8.77 14.01
CA PRO A 10 -11.61 -8.87 13.56
C PRO A 10 -11.89 -7.96 12.36
N GLY A 11 -12.95 -8.26 11.60
CA GLY A 11 -13.40 -7.45 10.46
C GLY A 11 -12.78 -7.83 9.11
N PRO A 12 -13.21 -7.16 8.03
CA PRO A 12 -12.75 -7.45 6.68
C PRO A 12 -11.28 -7.10 6.50
N LYS A 13 -10.56 -7.95 5.76
CA LYS A 13 -9.15 -7.73 5.42
C LYS A 13 -9.02 -6.92 4.14
N LYS A 14 -8.18 -5.90 4.17
CA LYS A 14 -7.90 -5.05 3.02
C LYS A 14 -6.59 -5.51 2.37
N ILE A 15 -6.70 -5.98 1.13
CA ILE A 15 -5.55 -6.47 0.36
C ILE A 15 -5.32 -5.52 -0.80
N LEU A 16 -4.11 -4.97 -0.92
CA LEU A 16 -3.67 -4.22 -2.10
C LEU A 16 -2.89 -5.17 -3.02
N ALA A 17 -3.44 -5.45 -4.21
CA ALA A 17 -2.83 -6.31 -5.21
C ALA A 17 -2.33 -5.49 -6.40
N LEU A 18 -1.07 -5.70 -6.79
CA LEU A 18 -0.38 -4.94 -7.84
C LEU A 18 0.13 -5.87 -8.94
N ASP A 19 -0.39 -5.69 -10.16
CA ASP A 19 0.07 -6.45 -11.31
C ASP A 19 1.49 -6.05 -11.74
N GLY A 20 2.19 -7.00 -12.38
CA GLY A 20 3.44 -6.73 -13.05
C GLY A 20 3.24 -5.86 -14.29
N GLY A 21 4.24 -5.05 -14.63
CA GLY A 21 4.13 -4.12 -15.76
C GLY A 21 5.45 -3.71 -16.40
N GLY A 22 6.59 -4.15 -15.87
CA GLY A 22 7.90 -3.61 -16.26
C GLY A 22 7.93 -2.11 -16.01
N ILE A 23 8.38 -1.34 -17.00
CA ILE A 23 8.40 0.13 -16.94
C ILE A 23 7.02 0.77 -16.70
N ARG A 24 5.93 0.07 -17.07
CA ARG A 24 4.56 0.56 -16.85
C ARG A 24 4.16 0.64 -15.38
N GLY A 25 4.98 0.11 -14.46
CA GLY A 25 4.80 0.29 -13.01
C GLY A 25 4.77 1.76 -12.58
N ILE A 26 5.29 2.69 -13.39
CA ILE A 26 5.16 4.14 -13.16
C ILE A 26 3.69 4.56 -13.09
N LEU A 27 2.82 4.01 -13.95
CA LEU A 27 1.38 4.30 -13.89
C LEU A 27 0.77 3.81 -12.58
N THR A 28 1.16 2.63 -12.11
CA THR A 28 0.74 2.08 -10.82
C THR A 28 1.17 3.01 -9.68
N LEU A 29 2.41 3.52 -9.70
CA LEU A 29 2.89 4.47 -8.69
C LEU A 29 2.09 5.76 -8.67
N GLU A 30 1.81 6.37 -9.82
CA GLU A 30 0.99 7.60 -9.88
C GLU A 30 -0.41 7.42 -9.28
N ILE A 31 -1.05 6.26 -9.57
CA ILE A 31 -2.34 5.90 -8.96
C ILE A 31 -2.19 5.77 -7.43
N LEU A 32 -1.13 5.14 -6.96
CA LEU A 32 -0.87 4.94 -5.54
C LEU A 32 -0.56 6.25 -4.81
N VAL A 33 0.13 7.21 -5.44
CA VAL A 33 0.36 8.56 -4.89
C VAL A 33 -0.99 9.25 -4.67
N ARG A 34 -1.87 9.22 -5.67
CA ARG A 34 -3.20 9.83 -5.55
C ARG A 34 -4.06 9.12 -4.51
N LEU A 35 -3.98 7.79 -4.42
CA LEU A 35 -4.69 7.00 -3.43
C LEU A 35 -4.24 7.35 -2.00
N GLU A 36 -2.93 7.40 -1.74
CA GLU A 36 -2.38 7.74 -0.44
C GLU A 36 -2.80 9.15 0.00
N ALA A 37 -2.70 10.14 -0.89
CA ALA A 37 -3.15 11.51 -0.62
C ALA A 37 -4.67 11.57 -0.32
N THR A 38 -5.48 10.85 -1.08
CA THR A 38 -6.95 10.80 -0.89
C THR A 38 -7.31 10.15 0.45
N LEU A 39 -6.59 9.10 0.86
CA LEU A 39 -6.80 8.46 2.15
C LEU A 39 -6.39 9.37 3.31
N ARG A 40 -5.27 10.10 3.18
CA ARG A 40 -4.85 11.10 4.19
C ARG A 40 -5.95 12.13 4.41
N GLU A 41 -6.46 12.71 3.33
CA GLU A 41 -7.55 13.70 3.38
C GLU A 41 -8.81 13.12 4.04
N LYS A 42 -9.30 11.98 3.54
CA LYS A 42 -10.55 11.37 4.03
C LYS A 42 -10.49 10.89 5.47
N LEU A 43 -9.31 10.50 5.95
CA LEU A 43 -9.12 10.00 7.31
C LEU A 43 -8.63 11.08 8.28
N GLY A 44 -8.40 12.31 7.81
CA GLY A 44 -7.83 13.39 8.63
C GLY A 44 -6.44 13.06 9.16
N ARG A 45 -5.64 12.34 8.38
CA ARG A 45 -4.28 11.88 8.76
C ARG A 45 -3.20 12.82 8.22
N GLN A 46 -2.05 12.86 8.89
CA GLN A 46 -0.92 13.70 8.52
C GLN A 46 0.01 13.01 7.50
N GLN A 47 1.14 13.66 7.18
CA GLN A 47 2.11 13.17 6.18
C GLN A 47 2.81 11.86 6.59
N ASP A 48 2.77 11.51 7.87
CA ASP A 48 3.30 10.26 8.42
C ASP A 48 2.46 9.03 8.06
N PHE A 49 1.21 9.22 7.64
CA PHE A 49 0.36 8.12 7.21
C PHE A 49 0.82 7.53 5.89
N VAL A 50 0.98 6.21 5.88
CA VAL A 50 1.35 5.44 4.69
C VAL A 50 0.31 4.37 4.38
N LEU A 51 0.33 3.85 3.16
CA LEU A 51 -0.59 2.78 2.75
C LEU A 51 -0.55 1.54 3.68
N ALA A 52 0.57 1.27 4.36
CA ALA A 52 0.71 0.19 5.34
C ALA A 52 -0.15 0.37 6.61
N ASP A 53 -0.58 1.59 6.91
CA ASP A 53 -1.51 1.87 8.01
C ASP A 53 -2.96 1.52 7.64
N PHE A 54 -3.26 1.45 6.34
CA PHE A 54 -4.61 1.23 5.84
C PHE A 54 -4.85 -0.19 5.34
N PHE A 55 -3.89 -0.76 4.61
CA PHE A 55 -3.98 -2.11 4.06
C PHE A 55 -3.36 -3.14 5.03
N ASP A 56 -3.99 -4.30 5.10
CA ASP A 56 -3.52 -5.42 5.93
C ASP A 56 -2.46 -6.25 5.22
N PHE A 57 -2.63 -6.42 3.92
CA PHE A 57 -1.75 -7.25 3.10
C PHE A 57 -1.45 -6.58 1.77
N PHE A 58 -0.25 -6.85 1.26
CA PHE A 58 0.22 -6.41 -0.04
C PHE A 58 0.58 -7.63 -0.86
N ALA A 59 0.13 -7.67 -2.11
CA ALA A 59 0.46 -8.71 -3.06
C ALA A 59 0.91 -8.06 -4.37
N GLY A 60 1.83 -8.70 -5.07
CA GLY A 60 2.16 -8.26 -6.42
C GLY A 60 3.02 -9.24 -7.19
N THR A 61 3.14 -9.03 -8.50
CA THR A 61 3.97 -9.84 -9.40
C THR A 61 4.99 -8.97 -10.13
N SER A 62 6.21 -9.46 -10.33
CA SER A 62 7.29 -8.72 -11.02
C SER A 62 7.48 -7.29 -10.45
N THR A 63 7.40 -6.23 -11.25
CA THR A 63 7.46 -4.83 -10.79
C THR A 63 6.44 -4.53 -9.69
N GLY A 64 5.22 -5.08 -9.78
CA GLY A 64 4.21 -4.93 -8.74
C GLY A 64 4.62 -5.57 -7.42
N ALA A 65 5.39 -6.67 -7.44
CA ALA A 65 5.94 -7.30 -6.24
C ALA A 65 6.99 -6.40 -5.56
N ILE A 66 7.84 -5.73 -6.36
CA ILE A 66 8.84 -4.79 -5.84
C ILE A 66 8.15 -3.61 -5.17
N ILE A 67 7.14 -3.02 -5.82
CA ILE A 67 6.35 -1.93 -5.24
C ILE A 67 5.64 -2.40 -3.96
N ALA A 68 4.95 -3.54 -4.01
CA ALA A 68 4.24 -4.12 -2.87
C ALA A 68 5.17 -4.36 -1.67
N ALA A 69 6.40 -4.82 -1.90
CA ALA A 69 7.39 -5.02 -0.85
C ALA A 69 7.80 -3.69 -0.17
N GLY A 70 8.06 -2.64 -0.96
CA GLY A 70 8.37 -1.31 -0.41
C GLY A 70 7.23 -0.76 0.45
N LEU A 71 5.99 -0.85 -0.04
CA LEU A 71 4.82 -0.41 0.71
C LEU A 71 4.60 -1.23 1.98
N ALA A 72 4.79 -2.56 1.92
CA ALA A 72 4.68 -3.43 3.09
C ALA A 72 5.72 -3.11 4.18
N MET A 73 6.88 -2.55 3.80
CA MET A 73 7.90 -2.04 4.73
C MET A 73 7.57 -0.66 5.31
N GLY A 74 6.43 -0.06 4.94
CA GLY A 74 6.00 1.26 5.43
C GLY A 74 6.64 2.43 4.69
N MET A 75 7.15 2.21 3.47
CA MET A 75 7.64 3.32 2.64
C MET A 75 6.44 4.16 2.13
N PRO A 76 6.51 5.50 2.22
CA PRO A 76 5.52 6.37 1.57
C PRO A 76 5.65 6.24 0.05
N VAL A 77 4.56 6.47 -0.68
CA VAL A 77 4.59 6.36 -2.15
C VAL A 77 5.32 7.55 -2.77
N ALA A 78 5.12 8.75 -2.21
CA ALA A 78 5.80 9.98 -2.59
C ALA A 78 6.75 10.43 -1.48
N GLN A 79 7.87 11.04 -1.85
CA GLN A 79 8.80 11.71 -0.91
C GLN A 79 8.21 13.02 -0.39
#